data_AF-G5IZ27-F1
#
_entry.id   AF-G5IZ27-F1
#
_cell.length_a   1.000
_cell.length_b   1.000
_cell.length_c   1.000
_cell.angle_alpha   90.00
_cell.angle_beta   90.00
_cell.angle_gamma   90.00
#
_symmetry.space_group_name_H-M   'P 1'
#
loop_
_entity.id
_entity.type
_entity.pdbx_description
1 polymer ?
#
loop_
_entity_poly.entity_id
_entity_poly.type
_entity_poly.pdbx_seq_one_letter_code
_entity_poly.pdbx_strand_id
1 'polypeptide(L)'
;MNSNSNKLTLEDFKVGVDNVIFSIDSSKNRLLVLLVKRSDKPYINQWGLPGTLVRKGESLEAAAYRILSEKIETNNLYLEQLYTF
;
A
#
# COMPACT_ATOMS: atom_id res chain seq x y z
N MET A 1 -40.16 -15.79 -22.73
CA MET A 1 -38.98 -16.63 -22.44
C MET A 1 -38.06 -15.83 -21.54
N ASN A 2 -37.99 -16.19 -20.26
CA ASN A 2 -37.17 -15.52 -19.26
C ASN A 2 -35.71 -15.95 -19.43
N SER A 3 -34.83 -15.04 -19.79
CA SER A 3 -33.39 -15.16 -19.57
C SER A 3 -32.95 -14.03 -18.65
N ASN A 4 -33.40 -14.07 -17.39
CA ASN A 4 -32.78 -13.29 -16.32
C ASN A 4 -31.38 -13.87 -16.11
N SER A 5 -30.40 -13.30 -16.79
CA SER A 5 -28.98 -13.52 -16.54
C SER A 5 -28.71 -13.23 -15.07
N ASN A 6 -28.33 -14.25 -14.30
CA ASN A 6 -27.84 -14.11 -12.93
C ASN A 6 -26.65 -13.15 -12.94
N LYS A 7 -26.90 -11.91 -12.58
CA LYS A 7 -25.87 -10.89 -12.45
C LYS A 7 -25.11 -11.21 -11.18
N LEU A 8 -23.91 -11.77 -11.32
CA LEU A 8 -23.03 -12.05 -10.19
C LEU A 8 -22.68 -10.71 -9.53
N THR A 9 -23.26 -10.46 -8.36
CA THR A 9 -22.82 -9.42 -7.44
C THR A 9 -21.58 -9.93 -6.70
N LEU A 10 -20.47 -9.23 -6.88
CA LEU A 10 -19.19 -9.55 -6.27
C LEU A 10 -19.08 -8.98 -4.84
N GLU A 11 -18.13 -9.51 -4.07
CA GLU A 11 -17.86 -9.17 -2.68
C GLU A 11 -17.34 -7.74 -2.48
N ASP A 12 -17.70 -7.13 -1.35
CA ASP A 12 -17.21 -5.81 -0.90
C ASP A 12 -16.08 -5.99 0.14
N PHE A 13 -14.92 -6.47 -0.33
CA PHE A 13 -13.73 -6.60 0.49
C PHE A 13 -12.83 -5.37 0.35
N LYS A 14 -12.28 -4.93 1.48
CA LYS A 14 -11.28 -3.85 1.51
C LYS A 14 -9.92 -4.43 1.15
N VAL A 15 -9.26 -3.84 0.16
CA VAL A 15 -7.89 -4.18 -0.22
C VAL A 15 -6.94 -3.13 0.33
N GLY A 16 -5.89 -3.59 1.00
CA GLY A 16 -4.77 -2.75 1.44
C GLY A 16 -3.54 -3.00 0.59
N VAL A 17 -2.69 -1.98 0.48
CA VAL A 17 -1.33 -2.09 -0.05
C VAL A 17 -0.38 -1.52 1.00
N ASP A 18 0.66 -2.28 1.33
CA ASP A 18 1.74 -1.90 2.24
C ASP A 18 3.07 -1.91 1.48
N ASN A 19 3.82 -0.82 1.53
CA ASN A 19 5.10 -0.69 0.83
C ASN A 19 6.29 -0.98 1.76
N VAL A 20 7.25 -1.77 1.29
CA VAL A 20 8.55 -1.93 1.95
C VAL A 20 9.58 -1.10 1.20
N ILE A 21 9.97 0.05 1.75
CA ILE A 21 10.90 0.98 1.09
C ILE A 21 12.27 0.91 1.76
N PHE A 22 13.27 0.52 0.97
CA PHE A 22 14.66 0.44 1.39
C PHE A 22 15.46 1.67 0.94
N SER A 23 16.46 2.03 1.73
CA SER A 23 17.48 3.03 1.38
C SER A 23 18.82 2.65 2.01
N ILE A 24 19.91 3.21 1.50
CA ILE A 24 21.27 2.96 2.00
C ILE A 24 21.85 4.26 2.53
N ASP A 25 22.27 4.26 3.79
CA ASP A 25 23.11 5.32 4.36
C ASP A 25 24.58 4.91 4.17
N SER A 26 25.14 5.40 3.07
CA SER A 26 26.52 5.07 2.63
C SER A 26 27.57 5.56 3.62
N SER A 27 27.30 6.65 4.37
CA SER A 27 28.24 7.20 5.34
C SER A 27 28.45 6.27 6.54
N LYS A 28 27.42 5.51 6.91
CA LYS A 28 27.42 4.58 8.04
C LYS A 28 27.38 3.11 7.62
N ASN A 29 27.47 2.83 6.32
CA ASN A 29 27.35 1.50 5.73
C ASN A 29 26.16 0.69 6.28
N ARG A 30 24.97 1.29 6.29
CA ARG A 30 23.75 0.66 6.85
C ARG A 30 22.58 0.68 5.88
N LEU A 31 21.83 -0.41 5.87
CA LEU A 31 20.52 -0.52 5.22
C LEU A 31 19.45 0.09 6.12
N LEU A 32 18.56 0.88 5.54
CA LEU A 32 17.43 1.52 6.20
C LEU A 32 16.12 1.01 5.58
N VAL A 33 15.09 0.93 6.41
CA VAL A 33 13.70 0.68 5.99
C VAL A 33 12.80 1.79 6.52
N LEU A 34 11.88 2.27 5.68
CA LEU A 34 10.90 3.28 6.10
C LEU A 34 9.80 2.63 6.94
N LEU A 35 9.55 3.21 8.11
CA LEU A 35 8.45 2.84 9.00
C LEU A 35 7.62 4.06 9.35
N VAL A 36 6.32 3.86 9.56
CA VAL A 36 5.39 4.87 10.05
C VAL A 36 4.85 4.46 11.42
N LYS A 37 4.74 5.44 12.32
CA LYS A 37 4.10 5.23 13.62
C LYS A 37 2.59 5.41 13.45
N ARG A 38 1.82 4.38 13.80
CA ARG A 38 0.37 4.37 13.58
C ARG A 38 -0.33 5.38 14.48
N SER A 39 -1.16 6.23 13.88
CA SER A 39 -2.03 7.21 14.55
C SER A 39 -3.37 6.63 15.01
N ASP A 40 -3.79 5.52 14.40
CA ASP A 40 -5.16 5.00 14.53
C ASP A 40 -5.19 3.58 15.11
N LYS A 41 -6.35 3.22 15.67
CA LYS A 41 -6.62 1.85 16.11
C LYS A 41 -6.91 0.94 14.91
N PRO A 42 -6.61 -0.37 15.00
CA PRO A 42 -5.84 -1.03 16.05
C PRO A 42 -4.33 -0.73 15.97
N TYR A 43 -3.60 -1.02 17.05
CA TYR A 43 -2.13 -0.89 17.16
C TYR A 43 -1.60 0.54 17.13
N ILE A 44 -2.33 1.48 17.73
CA ILE A 44 -1.87 2.87 17.90
C ILE A 44 -0.48 2.92 18.56
N ASN A 45 0.35 3.86 18.14
CA ASN A 45 1.74 4.05 18.59
C ASN A 45 2.73 2.92 18.25
N GLN A 46 2.31 1.86 17.57
CA GLN A 46 3.23 0.85 17.04
C GLN A 46 3.78 1.28 15.68
N TRP A 47 4.97 0.77 15.34
CA TRP A 47 5.58 0.97 14.03
C TRP A 47 5.05 -0.06 13.03
N GLY A 48 4.79 0.38 11.80
CA GLY A 48 4.38 -0.48 10.71
C GLY A 48 4.89 0.05 9.36
N LEU A 49 4.61 -0.72 8.32
CA LEU A 49 4.90 -0.30 6.94
C LEU A 49 3.98 0.87 6.54
N PRO A 50 4.44 1.77 5.66
CA PRO A 50 3.58 2.74 5.00
C PRO A 50 2.54 2.00 4.15
N GLY A 51 1.28 2.12 4.51
CA GLY A 51 0.19 1.45 3.81
C GLY A 51 -1.04 2.31 3.64
N THR A 52 -1.89 1.90 2.71
CA THR A 52 -3.16 2.57 2.42
C THR A 52 -4.20 1.57 1.90
N LEU A 53 -5.48 1.93 2.04
CA LEU A 53 -6.54 1.21 1.36
C LEU A 53 -6.62 1.64 -0.10
N VAL A 54 -6.89 0.68 -0.98
CA VAL A 54 -7.10 0.91 -2.41
C VAL A 54 -8.46 1.56 -2.61
N ARG A 55 -8.50 2.67 -3.36
CA ARG A 55 -9.74 3.37 -3.67
C ARG A 55 -10.49 2.67 -4.80
N LYS A 56 -11.80 2.88 -4.88
CA LYS A 56 -12.61 2.32 -5.97
C LYS A 56 -12.13 2.85 -7.32
N GLY A 57 -11.79 1.95 -8.24
CA GLY A 57 -11.25 2.30 -9.56
C GLY A 57 -9.75 2.65 -9.58
N GLU A 58 -9.06 2.54 -8.44
CA GLU A 58 -7.61 2.69 -8.33
C GLU A 58 -6.94 1.31 -8.49
N SER A 59 -5.82 1.23 -9.23
CA SER A 59 -5.01 0.00 -9.30
C SER A 59 -4.17 -0.17 -8.03
N LEU A 60 -3.68 -1.38 -7.76
CA LEU A 60 -2.81 -1.64 -6.61
C LEU A 60 -1.53 -0.80 -6.69
N GLU A 61 -0.96 -0.70 -7.89
CA GLU A 61 0.23 0.10 -8.18
C GLU A 61 -0.05 1.59 -7.96
N ALA A 62 -1.18 2.11 -8.46
CA ALA A 62 -1.57 3.50 -8.25
C ALA A 62 -1.73 3.84 -6.76
N ALA A 63 -2.34 2.94 -5.98
CA ALA A 63 -2.43 3.08 -4.53
C ALA A 63 -1.05 3.06 -3.85
N ALA A 64 -0.15 2.18 -4.31
CA ALA A 64 1.23 2.07 -3.83
C ALA A 64 2.02 3.36 -4.07
N TYR A 65 1.94 3.93 -5.28
CA TYR A 65 2.59 5.21 -5.59
C TYR A 65 1.96 6.38 -4.84
N ARG A 66 0.64 6.39 -4.68
CA ARG A 66 -0.06 7.44 -3.93
C ARG A 66 0.44 7.54 -2.50
N ILE A 67 0.47 6.44 -1.75
CA ILE A 67 0.91 6.49 -0.35
C ILE A 67 2.38 6.90 -0.23
N LEU A 68 3.21 6.60 -1.24
CA LEU A 68 4.58 7.10 -1.28
C LEU A 68 4.62 8.60 -1.52
N SER A 69 3.89 9.11 -2.51
CA SER A 69 3.84 10.55 -2.80
C SER A 69 3.28 11.38 -1.63
N GLU A 70 2.32 10.83 -0.87
CA GLU A 70 1.74 11.47 0.30
C GLU A 70 2.69 11.51 1.51
N LYS A 71 3.69 10.61 1.57
CA LYS A 71 4.59 10.44 2.72
C LYS A 71 6.03 10.83 2.44
N ILE A 72 6.42 10.88 1.16
CA ILE A 72 7.79 11.05 0.72
C ILE A 72 7.77 11.92 -0.55
N GLU A 73 8.44 13.07 -0.51
CA GLU A 73 8.62 13.93 -1.67
C GLU A 73 9.70 13.35 -2.61
N THR A 74 9.39 12.27 -3.32
CA THR A 74 10.28 11.68 -4.33
C THR A 74 9.52 11.29 -5.59
N ASN A 75 10.13 11.58 -6.73
CA ASN A 75 9.51 11.44 -8.05
C ASN A 75 10.02 10.24 -8.86
N ASN A 76 11.00 9.47 -8.34
CA ASN A 76 11.64 8.35 -9.05
C ASN A 76 11.84 7.15 -8.13
N LEU A 77 10.73 6.52 -7.73
CA LEU A 77 10.73 5.25 -7.00
C LEU A 77 10.33 4.12 -7.95
N TYR A 78 11.11 3.04 -7.97
CA TYR A 78 10.73 1.79 -8.60
C TYR A 78 9.99 0.92 -7.58
N LEU A 79 8.85 0.36 -7.97
CA LEU A 79 8.07 -0.58 -7.16
C LEU A 79 7.87 -1.89 -7.91
N GLU A 80 7.89 -2.97 -7.14
CA GLU A 80 7.62 -4.32 -7.60
C GLU A 80 6.68 -5.01 -6.60
N GLN A 81 5.71 -5.76 -7.10
CA GLN A 81 4.81 -6.53 -6.25
C GLN A 81 5.55 -7.74 -5.67
N LEU A 82 5.63 -7.80 -4.35
CA LEU A 82 6.26 -8.93 -3.64
C LEU A 82 5.29 -10.10 -3.46
N TYR A 83 4.15 -9.87 -2.80
CA TYR A 83 3.19 -10.91 -2.42
C TYR A 83 1.81 -10.33 -2.07
N THR A 84 0.79 -11.17 -2.01
CA THR A 84 -0.56 -10.83 -1.50
C THR A 84 -0.86 -11.69 -0.27
N PHE A 85 -1.06 -11.05 0.88
CA PHE A 85 -1.33 -11.70 2.17
C PHE A 85 -2.83 -11.86 2.43
#